data_AF-A0A151A2V2-F1
#
_entry.id   AF-A0A151A2V2-F1
#
_cell.length_a   1.000
_cell.length_b   1.000
_cell.length_c   1.000
_cell.angle_alpha   90.00
_cell.angle_beta   90.00
_cell.angle_gamma   90.00
#
_symmetry.space_group_name_H-M   'P 1'
#
loop_
_entity.id
_entity.type
_entity.pdbx_description
1 polymer ?
#
loop_
_entity_poly.entity_id
_entity_poly.type
_entity_poly.pdbx_seq_one_letter_code
_entity_poly.pdbx_strand_id
1 'polypeptide(L)'
;MTNISCKRILLTGLAGGLVGGMVKMGWESIVPPRTPERDEEPPPVTMMKQFKVPDSIQNYTVTYNSNEIPLAVMGIHYGFSVANAFIYAILAEKCNKITLGKGLLFGVAIHVIFHEWLLPKLKLTPEASELPIQEHVSELLGHIIWMNSIDLFRNAVK
;
A
#
# COMPACT_ATOMS: atom_id res chain seq x y z
N MET A 1 -25.35 3.06 18.24
CA MET A 1 -24.68 2.50 17.05
C MET A 1 -23.43 3.29 16.61
N THR A 2 -23.25 4.54 17.03
CA THR A 2 -22.16 5.43 16.56
C THR A 2 -20.77 5.15 17.16
N ASN A 3 -20.65 4.88 18.47
CA ASN A 3 -19.33 4.74 19.12
C ASN A 3 -18.53 3.50 18.67
N ILE A 4 -19.21 2.36 18.44
CA ILE A 4 -18.55 1.12 17.98
C ILE A 4 -18.03 1.30 16.55
N SER A 5 -18.81 1.95 15.68
CA SER A 5 -18.42 2.25 14.30
C SER A 5 -17.20 3.17 14.24
N CYS A 6 -17.17 4.25 15.04
CA CYS A 6 -16.01 5.15 15.10
C CYS A 6 -14.75 4.45 15.61
N LYS A 7 -14.86 3.66 16.70
CA LYS A 7 -13.72 2.91 17.25
C LYS A 7 -13.17 1.91 16.23
N ARG A 8 -14.06 1.19 15.54
CA ARG A 8 -13.68 0.22 14.51
C ARG A 8 -13.01 0.89 13.31
N ILE A 9 -13.53 2.03 12.84
CA ILE A 9 -12.91 2.81 11.76
C ILE A 9 -11.51 3.27 12.17
N LEU A 10 -11.35 3.87 13.35
CA LEU A 10 -10.06 4.37 13.82
C LEU A 10 -9.03 3.25 13.99
N LEU A 11 -9.42 2.12 14.58
CA LEU A 11 -8.52 0.99 14.75
C LEU A 11 -8.11 0.38 13.40
N THR A 12 -9.07 0.20 12.49
CA THR A 12 -8.80 -0.37 11.16
C THR A 12 -7.92 0.56 10.34
N GLY A 13 -8.22 1.85 10.31
CA GLY A 13 -7.48 2.85 9.55
C GLY A 13 -6.04 3.03 10.05
N LEU A 14 -5.86 3.22 11.35
CA LEU A 14 -4.53 3.46 11.93
C LEU A 14 -3.74 2.18 12.14
N ALA A 15 -4.20 1.30 13.04
CA ALA A 15 -3.44 0.10 13.39
C ALA A 15 -3.43 -0.90 12.22
N GLY A 16 -4.59 -1.10 11.59
CA GLY A 16 -4.68 -1.94 10.40
C GLY A 16 -3.87 -1.39 9.24
N GLY A 17 -3.95 -0.08 8.96
CA GLY A 17 -3.15 0.55 7.92
C GLY A 17 -1.64 0.46 8.15
N LEU A 18 -1.16 0.69 9.38
CA LEU A 18 0.25 0.55 9.72
C LEU A 18 0.72 -0.91 9.58
N VAL A 19 0.01 -1.86 10.18
CA VAL A 19 0.39 -3.28 10.09
C VAL A 19 0.26 -3.80 8.66
N GLY A 20 -0.76 -3.37 7.93
CA GLY A 20 -0.88 -3.64 6.50
C GLY A 20 0.34 -3.17 5.73
N GLY A 21 0.80 -1.94 5.94
CA GLY A 21 1.99 -1.40 5.28
C GLY A 21 3.23 -2.27 5.54
N MET A 22 3.43 -2.72 6.79
CA MET A 22 4.51 -3.66 7.15
C MET A 22 4.37 -4.98 6.39
N VAL A 23 3.16 -5.54 6.33
CA VAL A 23 2.90 -6.81 5.64
C VAL A 23 3.15 -6.68 4.14
N LYS A 24 2.73 -5.58 3.50
CA LYS A 24 2.96 -5.34 2.07
C LYS A 24 4.46 -5.24 1.75
N MET A 25 5.21 -4.46 2.52
CA MET A 25 6.66 -4.36 2.33
C MET A 25 7.37 -5.69 2.63
N GLY A 26 6.96 -6.41 3.67
CA GLY A 26 7.50 -7.74 3.98
C GLY A 26 7.21 -8.75 2.89
N TRP A 27 6.03 -8.69 2.25
CA TRP A 27 5.71 -9.49 1.07
C TRP A 27 6.66 -9.18 -0.08
N GLU A 28 6.88 -7.90 -0.39
CA GLU A 28 7.80 -7.47 -1.45
C GLU A 28 9.26 -7.86 -1.18
N SER A 29 9.67 -7.97 0.09
CA SER A 29 10.99 -8.50 0.44
C SER A 29 11.14 -10.00 0.15
N ILE A 30 10.05 -10.77 0.16
CA ILE A 30 10.05 -12.22 -0.12
C ILE A 30 9.85 -12.49 -1.62
N VAL A 31 8.93 -11.75 -2.24
CA VAL A 31 8.52 -11.88 -3.64
C VAL A 31 8.64 -10.51 -4.30
N PRO A 32 9.86 -10.06 -4.67
CA PRO A 32 10.06 -8.72 -5.20
C PRO A 32 9.29 -8.50 -6.51
N PRO A 33 8.52 -7.40 -6.62
CA PRO A 33 7.78 -7.10 -7.84
C PRO A 33 8.70 -6.57 -8.96
N ARG A 34 9.88 -6.05 -8.61
CA ARG A 34 10.78 -5.36 -9.55
C ARG A 34 12.11 -6.08 -9.68
N THR A 35 12.74 -5.92 -10.84
CA THR A 35 14.16 -6.27 -11.02
C THR A 35 15.04 -5.31 -10.21
N PRO A 36 16.28 -5.70 -9.84
CA PRO A 36 17.17 -4.81 -9.09
C PRO A 36 17.35 -3.42 -9.71
N GLU A 37 17.54 -3.35 -11.03
CA GLU A 37 17.66 -2.09 -11.78
C GLU A 37 16.43 -1.18 -11.61
N ARG A 38 15.22 -1.75 -11.63
CA ARG A 38 13.98 -0.98 -11.45
C ARG A 38 13.66 -0.66 -10.00
N ASP A 39 14.29 -1.36 -9.06
CA ASP A 39 14.14 -1.10 -7.63
C ASP A 39 15.06 0.02 -7.13
N GLU A 40 16.04 0.46 -7.94
CA GLU A 40 16.83 1.67 -7.69
C GLU A 40 15.96 2.94 -7.76
N GLU A 41 14.95 2.96 -8.64
CA GLU A 41 13.98 4.05 -8.75
C GLU A 41 12.54 3.53 -8.77
N PRO A 42 11.98 3.18 -7.61
CA PRO A 42 10.60 2.71 -7.52
C PRO A 42 9.60 3.87 -7.68
N PRO A 43 8.32 3.59 -7.93
CA PRO A 43 7.29 4.60 -8.21
C PRO A 43 7.20 5.77 -7.20
N PRO A 44 7.37 5.57 -5.87
CA PRO A 44 7.41 6.68 -4.91
C PRO A 44 8.55 7.67 -5.19
N VAL A 45 9.72 7.18 -5.60
CA VAL A 45 10.88 8.03 -5.92
C VAL A 45 10.62 8.81 -7.19
N THR A 46 10.16 8.14 -8.26
CA THR A 46 9.77 8.82 -9.50
C THR A 46 8.67 9.86 -9.25
N MET A 47 7.69 9.56 -8.40
CA MET A 47 6.62 10.49 -8.02
C MET A 47 7.18 11.75 -7.34
N MET A 48 8.10 11.58 -6.38
CA MET A 48 8.73 12.72 -5.71
C MET A 48 9.55 13.58 -6.68
N LYS A 49 10.29 12.96 -7.60
CA LYS A 49 11.03 13.67 -8.67
C LYS A 49 10.09 14.47 -9.57
N GLN A 50 9.00 13.84 -10.05
CA GLN A 50 8.02 14.51 -10.91
C GLN A 50 7.32 15.69 -10.21
N PHE A 51 7.03 15.55 -8.91
CA PHE A 51 6.44 16.61 -8.10
C PHE A 51 7.45 17.64 -7.58
N LYS A 52 8.73 17.54 -7.98
CA LYS A 52 9.79 18.47 -7.59
C LYS A 52 9.91 18.62 -6.07
N VAL A 53 9.72 17.51 -5.34
CA VAL A 53 9.96 17.46 -3.90
C VAL A 53 11.45 17.79 -3.66
N PRO A 54 11.82 18.62 -2.68
CA PRO A 54 13.22 18.95 -2.42
C PRO A 54 14.07 17.69 -2.14
N ASP A 55 15.32 17.66 -2.62
CA ASP A 55 16.24 16.53 -2.43
C ASP A 55 16.47 16.19 -0.94
N SER A 56 16.39 17.20 -0.07
CA SER A 56 16.47 17.03 1.38
C SER A 56 15.35 16.16 1.95
N ILE A 57 14.21 16.09 1.27
CA ILE A 57 13.09 15.20 1.60
C ILE A 57 13.21 13.90 0.81
N GLN A 58 13.50 13.95 -0.49
CA GLN A 58 13.58 12.75 -1.33
C GLN A 58 14.57 11.72 -0.79
N ASN A 59 15.74 12.20 -0.38
CA ASN A 59 16.85 11.38 0.12
C ASN A 59 16.87 11.31 1.66
N TYR A 60 15.77 11.62 2.32
CA TYR A 60 15.72 11.60 3.78
C TYR A 60 15.78 10.15 4.30
N THR A 61 16.93 9.80 4.85
CA THR A 61 17.20 8.50 5.44
C THR A 61 17.54 8.62 6.94
N VAL A 62 17.36 7.53 7.67
CA VAL A 62 17.89 7.36 9.03
C VAL A 62 18.75 6.12 9.08
N THR A 63 19.98 6.27 9.57
CA THR A 63 20.86 5.13 9.80
C THR A 63 20.47 4.40 11.10
N TYR A 64 20.16 3.11 11.00
CA TYR A 64 19.93 2.23 12.16
C TYR A 64 20.69 0.93 11.98
N ASN A 65 21.51 0.56 12.96
CA ASN A 65 22.37 -0.64 12.89
C ASN A 65 23.14 -0.73 11.56
N SER A 66 23.76 0.37 11.14
CA SER A 66 24.50 0.49 9.85
C SER A 66 23.66 0.26 8.59
N ASN A 67 22.34 0.28 8.68
CA ASN A 67 21.42 0.23 7.54
C ASN A 67 20.80 1.60 7.31
N GLU A 68 20.71 2.04 6.06
CA GLU A 68 19.97 3.25 5.67
C GLU A 68 18.49 2.93 5.52
N ILE A 69 17.65 3.63 6.27
CA ILE A 69 16.20 3.48 6.23
C ILE A 69 15.59 4.66 5.44
N PRO A 70 15.01 4.44 4.25
CA PRO A 70 14.47 5.51 3.41
C PRO A 70 13.10 5.99 3.90
N LEU A 71 13.11 6.91 4.87
CA LEU A 71 11.90 7.37 5.57
C LEU A 71 10.91 8.06 4.63
N ALA A 72 11.36 8.78 3.60
CA ALA A 72 10.45 9.41 2.65
C ALA A 72 9.64 8.38 1.84
N VAL A 73 10.31 7.34 1.32
CA VAL A 73 9.68 6.23 0.60
C VAL A 73 8.74 5.46 1.53
N MET A 74 9.20 5.12 2.74
CA MET A 74 8.36 4.46 3.74
C MET A 74 7.13 5.31 4.09
N GLY A 75 7.29 6.62 4.23
CA GLY A 75 6.20 7.55 4.51
C GLY A 75 5.11 7.52 3.44
N ILE A 76 5.49 7.44 2.17
CA ILE A 76 4.55 7.29 1.05
C ILE A 76 3.81 5.95 1.14
N HIS A 77 4.53 4.84 1.35
CA HIS A 77 3.93 3.50 1.45
C HIS A 77 2.97 3.37 2.65
N TYR A 78 3.39 3.78 3.84
CA TYR A 78 2.54 3.76 5.03
C TYR A 78 1.37 4.73 4.91
N GLY A 79 1.60 5.93 4.37
CA GLY A 79 0.55 6.91 4.13
C GLY A 79 -0.52 6.37 3.18
N PHE A 80 -0.09 5.75 2.08
CA PHE A 80 -0.97 5.06 1.13
C PHE A 80 -1.77 3.95 1.82
N SER A 81 -1.09 3.14 2.65
CA SER A 81 -1.73 2.03 3.36
C SER A 81 -2.79 2.51 4.36
N VAL A 82 -2.46 3.50 5.20
CA VAL A 82 -3.37 4.09 6.19
C VAL A 82 -4.55 4.77 5.52
N ALA A 83 -4.32 5.55 4.46
CA ALA A 83 -5.39 6.22 3.72
C ALA A 83 -6.40 5.21 3.16
N ASN A 84 -5.92 4.16 2.50
CA ASN A 84 -6.79 3.12 1.95
C ASN A 84 -7.46 2.28 3.04
N ALA A 85 -6.80 2.04 4.17
CA ALA A 85 -7.42 1.36 5.31
C ALA A 85 -8.58 2.16 5.90
N PHE A 86 -8.48 3.49 5.97
CA PHE A 86 -9.60 4.36 6.36
C PHE A 86 -10.74 4.31 5.35
N ILE A 87 -10.43 4.41 4.06
CA ILE A 87 -11.43 4.30 2.99
C ILE A 87 -12.16 2.96 3.10
N TYR A 88 -11.43 1.86 3.19
CA TYR A 88 -11.97 0.52 3.37
C TYR A 88 -12.87 0.45 4.61
N ALA A 89 -12.41 0.93 5.76
CA ALA A 89 -13.17 0.86 7.00
C ALA A 89 -14.48 1.64 6.90
N ILE A 90 -14.46 2.87 6.36
CA ILE A 90 -15.66 3.69 6.17
C ILE A 90 -16.66 3.02 5.21
N LEU A 91 -16.17 2.43 4.12
CA LEU A 91 -17.03 1.74 3.15
C LEU A 91 -17.60 0.44 3.72
N ALA A 92 -16.82 -0.28 4.52
CA ALA A 92 -17.23 -1.51 5.19
C ALA A 92 -18.32 -1.28 6.25
N GLU A 93 -18.41 -0.10 6.85
CA GLU A 93 -19.54 0.28 7.72
C GLU A 93 -20.84 0.50 6.94
N LYS A 94 -20.73 0.90 5.67
CA LYS A 94 -21.88 1.22 4.81
C LYS A 94 -22.35 0.02 3.99
N CYS A 95 -21.44 -0.89 3.64
CA CYS A 95 -21.72 -2.01 2.74
C CYS A 95 -20.89 -3.25 3.10
N ASN A 96 -21.55 -4.27 3.66
CA ASN A 96 -20.92 -5.54 4.02
C ASN A 96 -20.32 -6.31 2.83
N LYS A 97 -20.69 -5.99 1.58
CA LYS A 97 -20.08 -6.62 0.40
C LYS A 97 -18.60 -6.26 0.25
N ILE A 98 -18.19 -5.10 0.77
CA ILE A 98 -16.79 -4.63 0.75
C ILE A 98 -15.89 -5.57 1.57
N THR A 99 -16.45 -6.21 2.60
CA THR A 99 -15.69 -7.10 3.49
C THR A 99 -15.65 -8.55 3.01
N LEU A 100 -16.23 -8.86 1.84
CA LEU A 100 -16.24 -10.21 1.30
C LEU A 100 -14.80 -10.69 1.04
N GLY A 101 -14.51 -11.94 1.39
CA GLY A 101 -13.15 -12.48 1.31
C GLY A 101 -12.15 -11.75 2.21
N LYS A 102 -12.62 -11.13 3.31
CA LYS A 102 -11.80 -10.34 4.25
C LYS A 102 -11.07 -9.19 3.54
N GLY A 103 -11.83 -8.42 2.75
CA GLY A 103 -11.29 -7.28 2.01
C GLY A 103 -10.54 -7.62 0.72
N LEU A 104 -10.46 -8.91 0.32
CA LEU A 104 -9.75 -9.34 -0.89
C LEU A 104 -10.17 -8.54 -2.13
N LEU A 105 -11.47 -8.37 -2.37
CA LEU A 105 -11.96 -7.64 -3.54
C LEU A 105 -11.53 -6.17 -3.54
N PHE A 106 -11.43 -5.56 -2.35
CA PHE A 106 -10.92 -4.21 -2.21
C PHE A 106 -9.43 -4.14 -2.56
N GLY A 107 -8.62 -5.10 -2.07
CA GLY A 107 -7.20 -5.18 -2.42
C GLY A 107 -6.97 -5.35 -3.92
N VAL A 108 -7.72 -6.26 -4.56
CA VAL A 108 -7.67 -6.45 -6.02
C VAL A 108 -8.05 -5.16 -6.76
N ALA A 109 -9.09 -4.46 -6.30
CA ALA A 109 -9.51 -3.20 -6.91
C ALA A 109 -8.41 -2.12 -6.78
N ILE A 110 -7.76 -1.99 -5.62
CA ILE A 110 -6.65 -1.05 -5.43
C ILE A 110 -5.46 -1.42 -6.32
N HIS A 111 -5.09 -2.70 -6.42
CA HIS A 111 -4.05 -3.16 -7.34
C HIS A 111 -4.35 -2.72 -8.78
N VAL A 112 -5.55 -3.02 -9.29
CA VAL A 112 -5.94 -2.66 -10.67
C VAL A 112 -5.95 -1.13 -10.87
N ILE A 113 -6.54 -0.38 -9.94
CA ILE A 113 -6.62 1.08 -10.05
C ILE A 113 -5.23 1.70 -10.07
N PHE A 114 -4.31 1.25 -9.21
CA PHE A 114 -3.01 1.88 -9.07
C PHE A 114 -1.98 1.28 -10.01
N HIS A 115 -1.70 -0.01 -9.92
CA HIS A 115 -0.59 -0.63 -10.65
C HIS A 115 -0.89 -0.85 -12.12
N GLU A 116 -2.13 -1.21 -12.47
CA GLU A 116 -2.50 -1.49 -13.86
C GLU A 116 -2.96 -0.23 -14.62
N TRP A 117 -3.28 0.85 -13.91
CA TRP A 117 -3.88 2.03 -14.53
C TRP A 117 -3.25 3.36 -14.13
N LEU A 118 -3.30 3.74 -12.85
CA LEU A 118 -2.93 5.10 -12.44
C LEU A 118 -1.41 5.35 -12.51
N LEU A 119 -0.58 4.41 -12.02
CA LEU A 119 0.87 4.55 -12.03
C LEU A 119 1.43 4.62 -13.48
N PRO A 120 1.02 3.74 -14.42
CA PRO A 120 1.39 3.89 -15.83
C PRO A 120 0.93 5.21 -16.44
N LYS A 121 -0.34 5.59 -16.20
CA LYS A 121 -0.91 6.84 -16.74
C LYS A 121 -0.19 8.10 -16.26
N LEU A 122 0.32 8.08 -15.02
CA LEU A 122 1.13 9.14 -14.46
C LEU A 122 2.62 9.02 -14.83
N LYS A 123 2.99 8.02 -15.63
CA LYS A 123 4.38 7.73 -16.03
C LYS A 123 5.30 7.49 -14.83
N LEU A 124 4.75 6.88 -13.78
CA LEU A 124 5.49 6.45 -12.59
C LEU A 124 6.03 5.02 -12.73
N THR A 125 5.49 4.27 -13.68
CA THR A 125 5.96 2.96 -14.13
C THR A 125 5.88 2.92 -15.66
N PRO A 126 6.54 1.95 -16.31
CA PRO A 126 6.21 1.55 -17.69
C PRO A 126 4.72 1.21 -17.85
N GLU A 127 4.28 1.07 -19.10
CA GLU A 127 2.92 0.62 -19.39
C GLU A 127 2.71 -0.80 -18.86
N ALA A 128 1.50 -1.11 -18.37
CA ALA A 128 1.21 -2.40 -17.77
C ALA A 128 1.53 -3.58 -18.71
N SER A 129 1.32 -3.43 -20.03
CA SER A 129 1.65 -4.46 -21.02
C SER A 129 3.15 -4.71 -21.22
N GLU A 130 4.01 -3.80 -20.74
CA GLU A 130 5.47 -3.89 -20.85
C GLU A 130 6.10 -4.50 -19.60
N LEU A 131 5.31 -4.68 -18.53
CA LEU A 131 5.79 -5.24 -17.27
C LEU A 131 5.84 -6.77 -17.33
N PRO A 132 6.81 -7.40 -16.64
CA PRO A 132 6.88 -8.85 -16.55
C PRO A 132 5.71 -9.41 -15.73
N ILE A 133 5.22 -10.60 -16.09
CA ILE A 133 4.11 -11.26 -15.37
C ILE A 133 4.39 -11.43 -13.87
N GLN A 134 5.67 -11.58 -13.50
CA GLN A 134 6.11 -11.68 -12.11
C GLN A 134 5.76 -10.43 -11.29
N GLU A 135 5.83 -9.24 -11.89
CA GLU A 135 5.46 -7.99 -11.23
C GLU A 135 3.96 -7.94 -10.96
N HIS A 136 3.14 -8.22 -11.98
CA HIS A 136 1.69 -8.26 -11.83
C HIS A 136 1.26 -9.25 -10.75
N VAL A 137 1.83 -10.46 -10.76
CA VAL A 137 1.52 -11.50 -9.78
C VAL A 137 1.97 -11.08 -8.38
N SER A 138 3.18 -10.55 -8.22
CA SER A 138 3.67 -10.10 -6.92
C SER A 138 2.82 -8.96 -6.37
N GLU A 139 2.51 -7.95 -7.20
CA GLU A 139 1.71 -6.81 -6.78
C GLU A 139 0.29 -7.24 -6.40
N LEU A 140 -0.37 -8.05 -7.24
CA LEU A 140 -1.72 -8.56 -6.99
C LEU A 140 -1.80 -9.34 -5.66
N LEU A 141 -0.93 -10.33 -5.48
CA LEU A 141 -0.92 -11.16 -4.28
C LEU A 141 -0.55 -10.33 -3.04
N GLY A 142 0.40 -9.41 -3.17
CA GLY A 142 0.78 -8.48 -2.13
C GLY A 142 -0.40 -7.62 -1.68
N HIS A 143 -1.19 -7.08 -2.61
CA HIS A 143 -2.39 -6.29 -2.31
C HIS A 143 -3.50 -7.12 -1.66
N ILE A 144 -3.66 -8.38 -2.04
CA ILE A 144 -4.61 -9.29 -1.38
C ILE A 144 -4.22 -9.54 0.08
N ILE A 145 -2.95 -9.88 0.34
CA ILE A 145 -2.43 -10.18 1.69
C ILE A 145 -2.42 -8.93 2.57
N TRP A 146 -2.02 -7.80 1.98
CA TRP A 146 -2.08 -6.47 2.60
C TRP A 146 -3.50 -6.15 3.10
N MET A 147 -4.50 -6.30 2.22
CA MET A 147 -5.87 -5.97 2.56
C MET A 147 -6.49 -6.97 3.55
N ASN A 148 -6.14 -8.25 3.44
CA ASN A 148 -6.53 -9.26 4.43
C ASN A 148 -6.06 -8.88 5.83
N SER A 149 -4.82 -8.41 5.93
CA SER A 149 -4.20 -8.00 7.19
C SER A 149 -4.90 -6.78 7.80
N ILE A 150 -5.31 -5.81 6.99
CA ILE A 150 -6.10 -4.66 7.46
C ILE A 150 -7.47 -5.12 7.99
N ASP A 151 -8.17 -6.03 7.30
CA ASP A 151 -9.51 -6.49 7.70
C ASP A 151 -9.51 -7.23 9.05
N LEU A 152 -8.40 -7.86 9.44
CA LEU A 152 -8.27 -8.46 10.79
C LEU A 152 -8.52 -7.44 11.90
N PHE A 153 -8.04 -6.20 11.74
CA PHE A 153 -8.24 -5.13 12.72
C PHE A 153 -9.69 -4.66 12.78
N ARG A 154 -10.39 -4.66 11.64
CA ARG A 154 -11.82 -4.40 11.61
C ARG A 154 -12.59 -5.43 12.42
N ASN A 155 -12.27 -6.71 12.24
CA ASN A 155 -12.96 -7.81 12.93
C ASN A 155 -12.57 -7.96 14.41
N ALA A 156 -11.47 -7.33 14.85
CA ALA A 156 -11.05 -7.32 16.24
C ALA A 156 -11.99 -6.50 17.15
N VAL A 157 -12.82 -5.62 16.58
CA VAL A 157 -13.81 -4.81 17.32
C VAL A 157 -15.21 -5.19 16.84
N LYS A 158 -16.00 -5.80 17.73
CA LYS A 158 -17.39 -6.20 17.49
C LYS A 158 -18.36 -5.06 17.76
#